data_AF-A0A965LH08-F1
#
_entry.id   AF-A0A965LH08-F1
#
_cell.length_a   1.000
_cell.length_b   1.000
_cell.length_c   1.000
_cell.angle_alpha   90.00
_cell.angle_beta   90.00
_cell.angle_gamma   90.00
#
_symmetry.space_group_name_H-M   'P 1'
#
loop_
_entity.id
_entity.type
_entity.pdbx_description
1 polymer ?
#
loop_
_entity_poly.entity_id
_entity_poly.type
_entity_poly.pdbx_seq_one_letter_code
_entity_poly.pdbx_strand_id
1 'polypeptide(L)'
;MPRRTFVTEMTDRRAYEMRQLYGLSYAAIAEQLGMRGESTARVAANRHARRLGLQPLTQPMTETQRQRRQAAGARVARQRWNQPTSTTVTTSPLTTEVASTMLSMQDRTFGIELEFTGRYKHDTANAIAQALGVPHIHSMGYHSLSCETCGRHIPESERYSQWRVERDGSVTQFRGGGEWGGEVVSPVLKLADLPIVEKVLRAMRTPTESMGHGFAATTNRRCGLHIHVFTKDLTKTQRANIVRRWAALDQSVMQTLVAVSRRGNYYCMPMSSQEVDRVAFFLENGNSAALETVTQKYRSLNVLPFKKIGTFEFRLHQGTLNFSKVKNWVTLLLAFVQSMGDEQEATVEGGAVERTERLLDLLVEKTPVTQKLKTFWLNRQQQVSPQLRRQAASTTPIPLEVI
;
A
#
# COMPACT_ATOMS: atom_id res chain seq x y z
N MET A 1 13.45 26.05 19.10
CA MET A 1 12.00 25.83 19.36
C MET A 1 11.24 25.59 18.04
N PRO A 2 10.88 24.34 17.65
CA PRO A 2 10.10 24.11 16.43
C PRO A 2 8.86 23.18 16.56
N ARG A 3 8.56 22.60 17.74
CA ARG A 3 7.44 21.63 17.87
C ARG A 3 6.04 22.25 17.69
N ARG A 4 5.88 23.56 17.88
CA ARG A 4 4.56 24.23 17.78
C ARG A 4 4.12 24.51 16.34
N THR A 5 5.02 24.67 15.37
CA THR A 5 4.65 25.08 13.99
C THR A 5 4.04 23.94 13.16
N PHE A 6 4.56 22.72 13.27
CA PHE A 6 4.11 21.57 12.46
C PHE A 6 2.69 21.10 12.83
N VAL A 7 2.38 21.03 14.13
CA VAL A 7 1.04 20.66 14.60
C VAL A 7 0.01 21.70 14.17
N THR A 8 0.38 22.99 14.25
CA THR A 8 -0.49 24.10 13.79
C THR A 8 -0.74 24.05 12.29
N GLU A 9 0.26 23.69 11.47
CA GLU A 9 0.09 23.57 10.01
C GLU A 9 -0.84 22.42 9.61
N MET A 10 -0.76 21.26 10.29
CA MET A 10 -1.69 20.15 10.07
C MET A 10 -3.12 20.51 10.49
N THR A 11 -3.31 21.20 11.62
CA THR A 11 -4.64 21.64 12.06
C THR A 11 -5.22 22.71 11.14
N ASP A 12 -4.39 23.62 10.63
CA ASP A 12 -4.80 24.65 9.65
C ASP A 12 -5.25 24.01 8.33
N ARG A 13 -4.52 23.00 7.85
CA ARG A 13 -4.86 22.23 6.65
C ARG A 13 -6.19 21.49 6.80
N ARG A 14 -6.38 20.77 7.91
CA ARG A 14 -7.64 20.04 8.18
C ARG A 14 -8.83 20.99 8.24
N ALA A 15 -8.70 22.13 8.92
CA ALA A 15 -9.77 23.14 8.97
C ALA A 15 -10.13 23.68 7.57
N TYR A 16 -9.13 23.88 6.70
CA TYR A 16 -9.34 24.28 5.30
C TYR A 16 -10.05 23.21 4.47
N GLU A 17 -9.60 21.95 4.53
CA GLU A 17 -10.19 20.82 3.79
C GLU A 17 -11.65 20.58 4.23
N MET A 18 -11.91 20.58 5.53
CA MET A 18 -13.27 20.42 6.11
C MET A 18 -14.22 21.53 5.64
N ARG A 19 -13.73 22.77 5.51
CA ARG A 19 -14.52 23.88 4.98
C ARG A 19 -14.75 23.78 3.47
N GLN A 20 -13.73 23.44 2.68
CA GLN A 20 -13.80 23.50 1.22
C GLN A 20 -14.42 22.27 0.58
N LEU A 21 -13.99 21.09 1.02
CA LEU A 21 -14.39 19.83 0.40
C LEU A 21 -15.74 19.37 0.93
N TYR A 22 -15.99 19.59 2.22
CA TYR A 22 -17.14 19.04 2.92
C TYR A 22 -18.19 20.10 3.32
N GLY A 23 -17.88 21.39 3.18
CA GLY A 23 -18.84 22.49 3.40
C GLY A 23 -19.23 22.72 4.86
N LEU A 24 -18.53 22.15 5.83
CA LEU A 24 -18.87 22.28 7.25
C LEU A 24 -18.85 23.74 7.72
N SER A 25 -19.70 24.08 8.69
CA SER A 25 -19.63 25.36 9.42
C SER A 25 -18.35 25.42 10.25
N TYR A 26 -17.83 26.63 10.50
CA TYR A 26 -16.62 26.76 11.31
C TYR A 26 -16.86 26.39 12.78
N ALA A 27 -18.10 26.46 13.27
CA ALA A 27 -18.48 25.91 14.57
C ALA A 27 -18.29 24.38 14.62
N ALA A 28 -18.80 23.64 13.63
CA ALA A 28 -18.63 22.19 13.55
C ALA A 28 -17.15 21.79 13.36
N ILE A 29 -16.38 22.56 12.59
CA ILE A 29 -14.94 22.35 12.43
C ILE A 29 -14.20 22.57 13.76
N ALA A 30 -14.57 23.61 14.51
CA ALA A 30 -13.95 23.90 15.79
C ALA A 30 -14.16 22.77 16.80
N GLU A 31 -15.39 22.25 16.88
CA GLU A 31 -15.73 21.11 17.72
C GLU A 31 -14.93 19.85 17.33
N GLN A 32 -14.94 19.49 16.05
CA GLN A 32 -14.27 18.27 15.56
C GLN A 32 -12.74 18.32 15.66
N LEU A 33 -12.14 19.50 15.64
CA LEU A 33 -10.69 19.68 15.78
C LEU A 33 -10.26 20.08 17.20
N GLY A 34 -11.18 20.14 18.17
CA GLY A 34 -10.89 20.54 19.54
C GLY A 34 -10.37 21.98 19.67
N MET A 35 -10.80 22.88 18.77
CA MET A 35 -10.42 24.29 18.76
C MET A 35 -11.31 25.10 19.70
N ARG A 36 -10.80 26.22 20.20
CA ARG A 36 -11.51 27.09 21.16
C ARG A 36 -12.86 27.65 20.67
N GLY A 37 -13.10 27.66 19.36
CA GLY A 37 -14.37 28.11 18.78
C GLY A 37 -14.27 28.43 17.29
N GLU A 38 -15.41 28.76 16.70
CA GLU A 38 -15.58 29.03 15.26
C GLU A 38 -14.54 30.04 14.71
N SER A 39 -14.28 31.12 15.44
CA SER A 39 -13.31 32.15 15.04
C SER A 39 -11.90 31.58 14.85
N THR A 40 -11.51 30.63 15.71
CA THR A 40 -10.20 29.95 15.67
C THR A 40 -10.12 29.01 14.46
N ALA A 41 -11.18 28.24 14.19
CA ALA A 41 -11.26 27.36 13.02
C ALA A 41 -11.22 28.14 11.70
N ARG A 42 -11.91 29.28 11.62
CA ARG A 42 -11.86 30.17 10.46
C ARG A 42 -10.46 30.74 10.23
N VAL A 43 -9.80 31.21 11.29
CA VAL A 43 -8.43 31.74 11.18
C VAL A 43 -7.45 30.66 10.74
N ALA A 44 -7.59 29.43 11.27
CA ALA A 44 -6.78 28.28 10.90
C ALA A 44 -6.93 27.93 9.41
N ALA A 45 -8.17 27.78 8.93
CA ALA A 45 -8.47 27.51 7.52
C ALA A 45 -7.92 28.61 6.59
N ASN A 46 -8.09 29.88 6.94
CA ASN A 46 -7.62 31.01 6.14
C ASN A 46 -6.10 31.20 6.20
N ARG A 47 -5.43 30.76 7.28
CA ARG A 47 -3.97 30.71 7.34
C ARG A 47 -3.43 29.70 6.34
N HIS A 48 -4.07 28.53 6.23
CA HIS A 48 -3.71 27.55 5.20
C HIS A 48 -3.98 28.05 3.77
N ALA A 49 -5.15 28.66 3.52
CA ALA A 49 -5.47 29.25 2.21
C ALA A 49 -4.42 30.27 1.74
N ARG A 50 -3.98 31.16 2.64
CA ARG A 50 -2.93 32.15 2.35
C ARG A 50 -1.57 31.51 2.03
N ARG A 51 -1.19 30.42 2.72
CA ARG A 51 0.04 29.68 2.38
C ARG A 51 0.00 29.12 0.95
N LEU A 52 -1.20 28.84 0.42
CA LEU A 52 -1.42 28.36 -0.94
C LEU A 52 -1.64 29.49 -1.96
N GLY A 53 -1.55 30.77 -1.56
CA GLY A 53 -1.84 31.92 -2.44
C GLY A 53 -3.32 32.07 -2.80
N LEU A 54 -4.23 31.47 -2.02
CA LEU A 54 -5.66 31.46 -2.28
C LEU A 54 -6.40 32.53 -1.47
N GLN A 55 -7.51 33.03 -2.02
CA GLN A 55 -8.36 34.00 -1.36
C GLN A 55 -8.97 33.42 -0.06
N PRO A 56 -9.12 34.23 1.01
CA PRO A 56 -9.73 33.80 2.25
C PRO A 56 -11.17 33.28 2.06
N LEU A 57 -11.49 32.21 2.78
CA LEU A 57 -12.78 31.52 2.76
C LEU A 57 -13.78 32.29 3.63
N THR A 58 -14.26 33.42 3.12
CA THR A 58 -15.20 34.30 3.82
C THR A 58 -16.64 33.76 3.81
N GLN A 59 -17.02 32.97 2.82
CA GLN A 59 -18.30 32.26 2.73
C GLN A 59 -18.14 30.86 2.10
N PRO A 60 -19.04 29.89 2.36
CA PRO A 60 -19.00 28.62 1.65
C PRO A 60 -19.30 28.89 0.16
N MET A 61 -18.49 28.32 -0.76
CA MET A 61 -18.78 28.43 -2.19
C MET A 61 -20.10 27.75 -2.50
N THR A 62 -20.95 28.41 -3.29
CA THR A 62 -22.19 27.78 -3.77
C THR A 62 -21.85 26.66 -4.76
N GLU A 63 -22.74 25.68 -4.86
CA GLU A 63 -22.54 24.53 -5.75
C GLU A 63 -22.32 24.95 -7.21
N THR A 64 -23.00 26.01 -7.64
CA THR A 64 -22.82 26.64 -8.95
C THR A 64 -21.42 27.23 -9.14
N GLN A 65 -20.80 27.81 -8.11
CA GLN A 65 -19.43 28.32 -8.15
C GLN A 65 -18.41 27.18 -8.22
N ARG A 66 -18.69 26.06 -7.54
CA ARG A 66 -17.87 24.82 -7.56
C ARG A 66 -17.81 24.23 -8.97
N GLN A 67 -18.95 24.16 -9.64
CA GLN A 67 -19.09 23.62 -11.00
C GLN A 67 -18.49 24.54 -12.07
N ARG A 68 -18.65 25.87 -11.96
CA ARG A 68 -18.05 26.84 -12.89
C ARG A 68 -16.51 26.82 -12.88
N ARG A 69 -15.90 26.57 -11.71
CA ARG A 69 -14.44 26.48 -11.56
C ARG A 69 -13.87 25.20 -12.19
N GLN A 70 -14.61 24.08 -12.10
CA GLN A 70 -14.28 22.83 -12.81
C GLN A 70 -14.40 23.00 -14.34
N ALA A 71 -15.42 23.71 -14.81
CA ALA A 71 -15.61 24.00 -16.24
C ALA A 71 -14.56 24.96 -16.82
N ALA A 72 -14.13 25.97 -16.05
CA ALA A 72 -13.07 26.90 -16.46
C ALA A 72 -11.71 26.20 -16.65
N GLY A 73 -11.39 25.22 -15.79
CA GLY A 73 -10.19 24.38 -15.94
C GLY A 73 -10.21 23.50 -17.21
N ALA A 74 -11.39 23.00 -17.61
CA ALA A 74 -11.57 22.22 -18.84
C ALA A 74 -11.43 23.07 -20.12
N ARG A 75 -11.77 24.36 -20.06
CA ARG A 75 -11.73 25.28 -21.21
C ARG A 75 -10.31 25.78 -21.52
N VAL A 76 -9.49 26.02 -20.50
CA VAL A 76 -8.06 26.36 -20.65
C VAL A 76 -7.27 25.18 -21.24
N ALA A 77 -7.67 23.94 -20.96
CA ALA A 77 -7.07 22.75 -21.55
C ALA A 77 -7.39 22.56 -23.05
N ARG A 78 -8.52 23.07 -23.56
CA ARG A 78 -8.90 22.93 -24.98
C ARG A 78 -8.23 23.97 -25.90
N GLN A 79 -7.94 25.17 -25.42
CA GLN A 79 -7.34 26.23 -26.25
C GLN A 79 -5.82 26.05 -26.49
N ARG A 80 -5.16 25.13 -25.79
CA ARG A 80 -3.70 24.91 -25.90
C ARG A 80 -3.31 23.84 -26.96
N TRP A 81 -4.27 23.17 -27.60
CA TRP A 81 -4.02 21.99 -28.45
C TRP A 81 -4.57 22.08 -29.88
N ASN A 82 -4.82 23.29 -30.39
CA ASN A 82 -5.13 23.49 -31.82
C ASN A 82 -4.12 24.46 -32.44
N GLN A 83 -3.02 23.92 -32.98
CA GLN A 83 -2.50 24.37 -34.28
C GLN A 83 -1.95 23.16 -35.06
N PRO A 84 -2.18 23.10 -36.38
CA PRO A 84 -1.88 21.96 -37.22
C PRO A 84 -0.45 22.02 -37.76
N THR A 85 0.21 20.87 -37.86
CA THR A 85 1.31 20.72 -38.84
C THR A 85 1.01 19.52 -39.72
N SER A 86 0.73 19.85 -40.97
CA SER A 86 0.65 18.96 -42.12
C SER A 86 1.96 18.20 -42.29
N THR A 87 1.91 16.88 -42.47
CA THR A 87 2.56 16.23 -43.63
C THR A 87 2.02 14.81 -43.86
N THR A 88 1.43 14.62 -45.03
CA THR A 88 1.29 13.43 -45.88
C THR A 88 1.27 12.02 -45.27
N VAL A 89 0.13 11.38 -45.52
CA VAL A 89 -0.12 9.93 -45.54
C VAL A 89 0.84 9.22 -46.50
N THR A 90 1.45 8.13 -46.04
CA THR A 90 1.87 7.02 -46.91
C THR A 90 1.46 5.73 -46.22
N THR A 91 0.57 5.01 -46.88
CA THR A 91 0.00 3.73 -46.45
C THR A 91 0.99 2.59 -46.63
N SER A 92 1.24 1.80 -45.57
CA SER A 92 1.72 0.41 -45.68
C SER A 92 1.49 -0.35 -44.37
N PRO A 93 1.47 -1.70 -44.42
CA PRO A 93 0.41 -2.51 -43.83
C PRO A 93 0.69 -2.91 -42.38
N LEU A 94 -0.37 -3.40 -41.74
CA LEU A 94 -0.40 -4.05 -40.44
C LEU A 94 0.92 -4.75 -40.09
N THR A 95 1.65 -4.18 -39.13
CA THR A 95 2.68 -4.90 -38.37
C THR A 95 2.15 -5.10 -36.97
N THR A 96 1.62 -6.30 -36.75
CA THR A 96 1.68 -7.11 -35.53
C THR A 96 1.93 -6.33 -34.24
N GLU A 97 0.86 -6.14 -33.44
CA GLU A 97 1.03 -5.93 -32.00
C GLU A 97 1.91 -7.07 -31.48
N VAL A 98 3.13 -6.76 -31.07
CA VAL A 98 3.94 -7.70 -30.28
C VAL A 98 3.14 -7.89 -29.00
N ALA A 99 2.49 -9.05 -28.87
CA ALA A 99 1.77 -9.43 -27.68
C ALA A 99 2.72 -9.23 -26.49
N SER A 100 2.44 -8.19 -25.68
CA SER A 100 3.13 -7.94 -24.42
C SER A 100 3.01 -9.20 -23.58
N THR A 101 4.04 -10.04 -23.59
CA THR A 101 4.01 -11.30 -22.87
C THR A 101 4.06 -10.95 -21.39
N MET A 102 2.94 -11.18 -20.72
CA MET A 102 2.80 -10.99 -19.28
C MET A 102 3.99 -11.65 -18.57
N LEU A 103 4.61 -10.93 -17.63
CA LEU A 103 5.75 -11.48 -16.90
C LEU A 103 5.34 -12.77 -16.19
N SER A 104 6.21 -13.78 -16.26
CA SER A 104 6.08 -14.99 -15.46
C SER A 104 6.06 -14.66 -13.96
N MET A 105 5.49 -15.55 -13.14
CA MET A 105 5.53 -15.39 -11.69
C MET A 105 6.96 -15.25 -11.14
N GLN A 106 7.95 -15.88 -11.80
CA GLN A 106 9.35 -15.87 -11.40
C GLN A 106 10.04 -14.53 -11.70
N ASP A 107 9.65 -13.88 -12.81
CA ASP A 107 10.21 -12.63 -13.27
C ASP A 107 9.46 -11.39 -12.79
N ARG A 108 8.20 -11.56 -12.35
CA ARG A 108 7.38 -10.49 -11.80
C ARG A 108 8.06 -9.90 -10.57
N THR A 109 8.29 -8.59 -10.63
CA THR A 109 8.95 -7.87 -9.56
C THR A 109 7.98 -7.42 -8.48
N PHE A 110 8.50 -7.29 -7.26
CA PHE A 110 7.77 -6.79 -6.11
C PHE A 110 8.64 -5.96 -5.18
N GLY A 111 8.01 -5.23 -4.26
CA GLY A 111 8.66 -4.55 -3.13
C GLY A 111 7.98 -4.94 -1.82
N ILE A 112 8.71 -4.85 -0.72
CA ILE A 112 8.25 -5.15 0.63
C ILE A 112 8.43 -3.91 1.52
N GLU A 113 7.39 -3.56 2.25
CA GLU A 113 7.43 -2.62 3.36
C GLU A 113 7.16 -3.39 4.68
N LEU A 114 8.12 -3.34 5.59
CA LEU A 114 8.12 -4.05 6.88
C LEU A 114 8.07 -3.05 8.03
N GLU A 115 6.88 -2.82 8.57
CA GLU A 115 6.73 -1.99 9.77
C GLU A 115 7.19 -2.74 11.03
N PHE A 116 7.94 -2.06 11.90
CA PHE A 116 8.51 -2.63 13.11
C PHE A 116 8.54 -1.64 14.29
N THR A 117 8.72 -2.21 15.47
CA THR A 117 8.92 -1.57 16.78
C THR A 117 10.06 -2.31 17.49
N GLY A 118 10.40 -1.99 18.73
CA GLY A 118 11.32 -2.79 19.55
C GLY A 118 12.80 -2.46 19.35
N ARG A 119 13.10 -1.55 18.41
CA ARG A 119 14.47 -1.17 18.05
C ARG A 119 14.53 0.23 17.46
N TYR A 120 15.66 0.91 17.64
CA TYR A 120 15.90 2.21 17.00
C TYR A 120 16.06 2.06 15.49
N LYS A 121 15.55 3.05 14.75
CA LYS A 121 15.59 3.09 13.28
C LYS A 121 17.03 3.01 12.74
N HIS A 122 17.94 3.78 13.32
CA HIS A 122 19.36 3.77 12.94
C HIS A 122 20.03 2.43 13.24
N ASP A 123 19.76 1.83 14.40
CA ASP A 123 20.31 0.52 14.76
C ASP A 123 19.82 -0.57 13.81
N THR A 124 18.55 -0.52 13.42
CA THR A 124 17.99 -1.41 12.39
C THR A 124 18.71 -1.24 11.05
N ALA A 125 18.93 -0.01 10.60
CA ALA A 125 19.67 0.27 9.36
C ALA A 125 21.10 -0.30 9.41
N ASN A 126 21.79 -0.09 10.54
CA ASN A 126 23.17 -0.57 10.74
C ASN A 126 23.26 -2.10 10.74
N ALA A 127 22.35 -2.80 11.43
CA ALA A 127 22.35 -4.27 11.41
C ALA A 127 22.04 -4.84 10.04
N ILE A 128 21.14 -4.22 9.28
CA ILE A 128 20.86 -4.63 7.90
C ILE A 128 22.10 -4.39 7.03
N ALA A 129 22.76 -3.23 7.15
CA ALA A 129 23.99 -2.94 6.41
C ALA A 129 25.07 -4.00 6.66
N GLN A 130 25.32 -4.32 7.93
CA GLN A 130 26.28 -5.34 8.34
C GLN A 130 25.91 -6.73 7.78
N ALA A 131 24.65 -7.14 7.89
CA ALA A 131 24.20 -8.44 7.42
C ALA A 131 24.26 -8.60 5.89
N LEU A 132 24.14 -7.50 5.15
CA LEU A 132 24.26 -7.48 3.69
C LEU A 132 25.70 -7.22 3.22
N GLY A 133 26.63 -6.91 4.13
CA GLY A 133 28.01 -6.56 3.77
C GLY A 133 28.12 -5.26 2.97
N VAL A 134 27.17 -4.34 3.13
CA VAL A 134 27.19 -3.03 2.47
C VAL A 134 27.64 -1.94 3.46
N PRO A 135 28.30 -0.87 2.99
CA PRO A 135 28.80 0.17 3.89
C PRO A 135 27.71 0.84 4.72
N HIS A 136 26.50 0.93 4.16
CA HIS A 136 25.44 1.75 4.73
C HIS A 136 24.07 1.40 4.13
N ILE A 137 23.01 1.57 4.93
CA ILE A 137 21.60 1.53 4.52
C ILE A 137 20.95 2.87 4.86
N HIS A 138 20.26 3.48 3.90
CA HIS A 138 19.69 4.81 4.11
C HIS A 138 18.62 4.84 5.18
N SER A 139 18.91 5.55 6.28
CA SER A 139 17.95 5.96 7.30
C SER A 139 17.35 7.31 6.91
N MET A 140 16.02 7.37 6.82
CA MET A 140 15.29 8.51 6.27
C MET A 140 14.23 9.00 7.25
N GLY A 141 14.05 10.33 7.36
CA GLY A 141 12.95 10.93 8.11
C GLY A 141 11.61 10.82 7.38
N TYR A 142 10.53 11.29 8.01
CA TYR A 142 9.18 11.22 7.42
C TYR A 142 9.09 12.05 6.13
N HIS A 143 8.83 11.39 5.00
CA HIS A 143 8.87 11.99 3.65
C HIS A 143 10.21 12.69 3.30
N SER A 144 11.31 12.33 3.98
CA SER A 144 12.63 12.91 3.68
C SER A 144 13.18 12.37 2.36
N LEU A 145 13.91 13.21 1.64
CA LEU A 145 14.77 12.80 0.52
C LEU A 145 16.24 12.69 0.94
N SER A 146 16.58 13.06 2.16
CA SER A 146 17.96 13.04 2.65
C SER A 146 18.16 11.94 3.67
N CYS A 147 19.27 11.22 3.53
CA CYS A 147 19.68 10.24 4.50
C CYS A 147 20.26 10.93 5.74
N GLU A 148 19.76 10.56 6.91
CA GLU A 148 20.19 11.09 8.20
C GLU A 148 21.58 10.61 8.61
N THR A 149 22.03 9.45 8.10
CA THR A 149 23.33 8.88 8.44
C THR A 149 24.47 9.47 7.62
N CYS A 150 24.30 9.55 6.29
CA CYS A 150 25.36 9.98 5.37
C CYS A 150 25.14 11.38 4.78
N GLY A 151 24.04 12.05 5.10
CA GLY A 151 23.70 13.40 4.60
C GLY A 151 23.34 13.46 3.11
N ARG A 152 23.46 12.34 2.37
CA ARG A 152 23.21 12.28 0.93
C ARG A 152 21.73 12.49 0.63
N HIS A 153 21.43 13.37 -0.33
CA HIS A 153 20.13 13.42 -0.98
C HIS A 153 19.96 12.20 -1.90
N ILE A 154 18.89 11.44 -1.71
CA ILE A 154 18.51 10.24 -2.46
C ILE A 154 17.53 10.65 -3.56
N PRO A 155 17.93 10.67 -4.83
CA PRO A 155 16.99 10.90 -5.92
C PRO A 155 15.88 9.85 -5.91
N GLU A 156 14.68 10.24 -6.35
CA GLU A 156 13.54 9.33 -6.40
C GLU A 156 13.82 8.05 -7.21
N SER A 157 14.64 8.16 -8.27
CA SER A 157 15.08 7.03 -9.10
C SER A 157 15.91 5.99 -8.34
N GLU A 158 16.65 6.41 -7.30
CA GLU A 158 17.51 5.55 -6.47
C GLU A 158 16.79 5.03 -5.21
N ARG A 159 15.54 5.46 -4.96
CA ARG A 159 14.79 4.98 -3.79
C ARG A 159 14.45 3.50 -3.88
N TYR A 160 14.30 2.98 -5.09
CA TYR A 160 13.86 1.61 -5.36
C TYR A 160 15.01 0.66 -5.70
N SER A 161 16.26 1.14 -5.73
CA SER A 161 17.44 0.32 -6.05
C SER A 161 18.17 -0.21 -4.81
N GLN A 162 17.78 0.21 -3.61
CA GLN A 162 18.45 -0.15 -2.37
C GLN A 162 17.48 -0.27 -1.20
N TRP A 163 17.91 -0.99 -0.17
CA TRP A 163 17.20 -1.06 1.10
C TRP A 163 17.28 0.28 1.82
N ARG A 164 16.21 0.61 2.55
CA ARG A 164 16.13 1.82 3.37
C ARG A 164 15.30 1.58 4.61
N VAL A 165 15.50 2.42 5.61
CA VAL A 165 14.67 2.44 6.82
C VAL A 165 14.08 3.82 6.98
N GLU A 166 12.77 3.90 6.93
CA GLU A 166 12.01 5.15 6.98
C GLU A 166 11.29 5.31 8.31
N ARG A 167 11.06 6.57 8.69
CA ARG A 167 10.12 6.89 9.75
C ARG A 167 8.70 6.67 9.25
N ASP A 168 7.92 5.88 9.98
CA ASP A 168 6.48 5.76 9.75
C ASP A 168 5.70 6.38 10.92
N GLY A 169 4.73 7.25 10.59
CA GLY A 169 4.00 8.02 11.59
C GLY A 169 3.10 7.19 12.51
N SER A 170 2.78 5.95 12.13
CA SER A 170 1.88 5.06 12.89
C SER A 170 2.63 4.13 13.85
N VAL A 171 3.90 3.81 13.56
CA VAL A 171 4.73 2.89 14.36
C VAL A 171 5.96 3.53 15.01
N THR A 172 6.50 4.63 14.48
CA THR A 172 7.68 5.31 15.04
C THR A 172 7.32 6.19 16.24
N GLN A 173 8.03 5.99 17.34
CA GLN A 173 7.93 6.80 18.56
C GLN A 173 9.29 7.44 18.88
N PHE A 174 9.30 8.58 19.58
CA PHE A 174 10.56 9.14 20.09
C PHE A 174 10.82 8.65 21.51
N ARG A 175 11.91 7.90 21.73
CA ARG A 175 12.30 7.33 23.03
C ARG A 175 13.78 7.52 23.25
N GLY A 176 14.20 7.89 24.46
CA GLY A 176 15.64 7.97 24.81
C GLY A 176 16.49 8.85 23.89
N GLY A 177 15.90 9.86 23.22
CA GLY A 177 16.61 10.71 22.26
C GLY A 177 16.64 10.20 20.81
N GLY A 178 16.02 9.06 20.51
CA GLY A 178 16.02 8.46 19.18
C GLY A 178 14.65 8.00 18.67
N GLU A 179 14.60 7.67 17.38
CA GLU A 179 13.41 7.15 16.72
C GLU A 179 13.30 5.63 16.90
N TRP A 180 12.33 5.22 17.70
CA TRP A 180 12.03 3.85 18.07
C TRP A 180 10.93 3.27 17.19
N GLY A 181 11.27 2.26 16.40
CA GLY A 181 10.42 1.70 15.35
C GLY A 181 10.49 2.50 14.04
N GLY A 182 9.92 1.92 12.99
CA GLY A 182 9.94 2.48 11.64
C GLY A 182 9.48 1.45 10.62
N GLU A 183 9.83 1.70 9.37
CA GLU A 183 9.51 0.84 8.24
C GLU A 183 10.79 0.52 7.47
N VAL A 184 11.10 -0.77 7.30
CA VAL A 184 12.16 -1.20 6.37
C VAL A 184 11.52 -1.38 5.01
N VAL A 185 12.05 -0.69 4.00
CA VAL A 185 11.56 -0.79 2.62
C VAL A 185 12.63 -1.40 1.72
N SER A 186 12.22 -2.39 0.93
CA SER A 186 13.11 -3.10 0.03
C SER A 186 13.43 -2.32 -1.26
N PRO A 187 14.51 -2.69 -1.97
CA PRO A 187 14.61 -2.44 -3.40
C PRO A 187 13.54 -3.21 -4.17
N VAL A 188 13.53 -3.07 -5.50
CA VAL A 188 12.79 -3.98 -6.39
C VAL A 188 13.39 -5.38 -6.29
N LEU A 189 12.55 -6.37 -5.98
CA LEU A 189 12.93 -7.77 -5.76
C LEU A 189 12.22 -8.69 -6.77
N LYS A 190 12.77 -9.89 -6.94
CA LYS A 190 12.15 -11.07 -7.55
C LYS A 190 12.07 -12.23 -6.54
N LEU A 191 11.37 -13.31 -6.89
CA LEU A 191 11.28 -14.49 -6.01
C LEU A 191 12.66 -15.09 -5.67
N ALA A 192 13.61 -14.98 -6.59
CA ALA A 192 15.00 -15.40 -6.38
C ALA A 192 15.71 -14.63 -5.24
N ASP A 193 15.22 -13.43 -4.89
CA ASP A 193 15.82 -12.57 -3.86
C ASP A 193 15.28 -12.85 -2.44
N LEU A 194 14.34 -13.78 -2.27
CA LEU A 194 13.81 -14.16 -0.95
C LEU A 194 14.89 -14.56 0.07
N PRO A 195 16.02 -15.21 -0.29
CA PRO A 195 17.12 -15.44 0.65
C PRO A 195 17.72 -14.14 1.22
N ILE A 196 17.74 -13.05 0.45
CA ILE A 196 18.19 -11.73 0.94
C ILE A 196 17.17 -11.18 1.93
N VAL A 197 15.87 -11.32 1.64
CA VAL A 197 14.80 -10.94 2.57
C VAL A 197 14.92 -11.69 3.90
N GLU A 198 15.26 -12.99 3.87
CA GLU A 198 15.50 -13.76 5.09
C GLU A 198 16.68 -13.20 5.91
N LYS A 199 17.79 -12.84 5.26
CA LYS A 199 18.94 -12.20 5.91
C LYS A 199 18.55 -10.88 6.57
N VAL A 200 17.77 -10.03 5.88
CA VAL A 200 17.26 -8.76 6.44
C VAL A 200 16.38 -9.00 7.66
N LEU A 201 15.40 -9.92 7.57
CA LEU A 201 14.52 -10.26 8.69
C LEU A 201 15.27 -10.86 9.88
N ARG A 202 16.33 -11.62 9.63
CA ARG A 202 17.22 -12.15 10.66
C ARG A 202 17.98 -10.99 11.34
N ALA A 203 18.60 -10.12 10.57
CA ALA A 203 19.32 -8.94 11.08
C ALA A 203 18.45 -8.02 11.93
N MET A 204 17.18 -7.85 11.54
CA MET A 204 16.21 -7.08 12.32
C MET A 204 15.94 -7.70 13.69
N ARG A 205 15.80 -9.04 13.75
CA ARG A 205 15.46 -9.80 14.96
C ARG A 205 16.66 -10.12 15.85
N THR A 206 17.87 -10.10 15.32
CA THR A 206 19.08 -10.29 16.11
C THR A 206 19.23 -9.09 17.07
N PRO A 207 19.28 -9.32 18.40
CA PRO A 207 19.54 -8.26 19.35
C PRO A 207 20.91 -7.63 19.08
N THR A 208 20.96 -6.30 19.09
CA THR A 208 22.23 -5.56 19.15
C THR A 208 22.26 -4.72 20.40
N GLU A 209 23.44 -4.64 21.03
CA GLU A 209 23.65 -3.74 22.15
C GLU A 209 23.62 -2.29 21.67
N SER A 210 22.74 -1.50 22.29
CA SER A 210 22.65 -0.07 22.09
C SER A 210 22.22 0.53 23.43
N MET A 211 22.92 1.57 23.89
CA MET A 211 22.69 2.19 25.20
C MET A 211 22.66 1.20 26.39
N GLY A 212 23.55 0.18 26.37
CA GLY A 212 23.68 -0.78 27.47
C GLY A 212 22.58 -1.85 27.55
N HIS A 213 21.71 -1.95 26.54
CA HIS A 213 20.65 -2.96 26.46
C HIS A 213 20.60 -3.62 25.07
N GLY A 214 20.27 -4.91 25.03
CA GLY A 214 20.03 -5.62 23.78
C GLY A 214 18.64 -5.32 23.22
N PHE A 215 18.57 -4.71 22.04
CA PHE A 215 17.30 -4.42 21.36
C PHE A 215 17.16 -5.22 20.06
N ALA A 216 16.01 -5.86 19.88
CA ALA A 216 15.63 -6.57 18.68
C ALA A 216 14.33 -5.99 18.11
N ALA A 217 14.23 -5.90 16.79
CA ALA A 217 12.99 -5.47 16.16
C ALA A 217 11.88 -6.49 16.47
N THR A 218 10.70 -5.97 16.73
CA THR A 218 9.46 -6.71 16.99
C THR A 218 8.31 -6.08 16.20
N THR A 219 7.15 -6.71 16.25
CA THR A 219 5.93 -6.21 15.60
C THR A 219 4.78 -6.25 16.58
N ASN A 220 3.88 -5.27 16.50
CA ASN A 220 2.65 -5.23 17.31
C ASN A 220 1.43 -4.97 16.40
N ARG A 221 0.25 -4.73 17.00
CA ARG A 221 -1.02 -4.54 16.27
C ARG A 221 -1.06 -3.29 15.39
N ARG A 222 -0.12 -2.35 15.56
CA ARG A 222 0.02 -1.16 14.70
C ARG A 222 0.80 -1.48 13.43
N CYS A 223 1.68 -2.48 13.47
CA CYS A 223 2.52 -2.86 12.35
C CYS A 223 1.72 -3.59 11.25
N GLY A 224 2.00 -3.24 10.00
CA GLY A 224 1.60 -3.90 8.77
C GLY A 224 2.77 -4.58 8.04
N LEU A 225 2.41 -5.46 7.11
CA LEU A 225 3.29 -5.93 6.04
C LEU A 225 2.62 -5.52 4.72
N HIS A 226 3.27 -4.66 3.94
CA HIS A 226 2.75 -4.26 2.63
C HIS A 226 3.62 -4.83 1.51
N ILE A 227 2.96 -5.40 0.50
CA ILE A 227 3.63 -5.95 -0.68
C ILE A 227 3.19 -5.16 -1.90
N HIS A 228 4.14 -4.52 -2.56
CA HIS A 228 3.93 -3.88 -3.86
C HIS A 228 4.21 -4.89 -4.96
N VAL A 229 3.23 -5.17 -5.81
CA VAL A 229 3.41 -6.06 -6.97
C VAL A 229 3.39 -5.21 -8.24
N PHE A 230 4.38 -5.39 -9.11
CA PHE A 230 4.41 -4.72 -10.41
C PHE A 230 3.27 -5.21 -11.31
N THR A 231 2.53 -4.26 -11.91
CA THR A 231 1.33 -4.53 -12.73
C THR A 231 1.29 -3.71 -14.02
N LYS A 232 2.37 -2.99 -14.36
CA LYS A 232 2.45 -2.17 -15.58
C LYS A 232 2.62 -3.03 -16.84
N ASP A 233 3.12 -4.26 -16.71
CA ASP A 233 3.19 -5.27 -17.78
C ASP A 233 1.81 -5.83 -18.17
N LEU A 234 0.79 -5.62 -17.34
CA LEU A 234 -0.57 -6.11 -17.59
C LEU A 234 -1.36 -5.16 -18.51
N THR A 235 -2.36 -5.70 -19.18
CA THR A 235 -3.35 -4.88 -19.89
C THR A 235 -4.21 -4.08 -18.90
N LYS A 236 -4.91 -3.06 -19.41
CA LYS A 236 -5.84 -2.25 -18.61
C LYS A 236 -6.96 -3.11 -17.99
N THR A 237 -7.51 -4.02 -18.79
CA THR A 237 -8.53 -4.99 -18.38
C THR A 237 -8.02 -5.94 -17.30
N GLN A 238 -6.81 -6.51 -17.46
CA GLN A 238 -6.20 -7.38 -16.46
C GLN A 238 -6.03 -6.67 -15.11
N ARG A 239 -5.61 -5.40 -15.11
CA ARG A 239 -5.53 -4.59 -13.88
C ARG A 239 -6.90 -4.37 -13.23
N ALA A 240 -7.92 -4.06 -14.01
CA ALA A 240 -9.27 -3.92 -13.48
C ALA A 240 -9.79 -5.24 -12.89
N ASN A 241 -9.46 -6.37 -13.52
CA ASN A 241 -9.83 -7.70 -13.03
C ASN A 241 -9.14 -8.03 -11.70
N ILE A 242 -7.88 -7.60 -11.48
CA ILE A 242 -7.23 -7.73 -10.16
C ILE A 242 -8.07 -7.08 -9.08
N VAL A 243 -8.56 -5.86 -9.33
CA VAL A 243 -9.38 -5.09 -8.37
C VAL A 243 -10.70 -5.82 -8.07
N ARG A 244 -11.40 -6.26 -9.12
CA ARG A 244 -12.68 -6.99 -8.98
C ARG A 244 -12.50 -8.29 -8.20
N ARG A 245 -11.54 -9.13 -8.59
CA ARG A 245 -11.30 -10.43 -7.95
C ARG A 245 -10.78 -10.29 -6.53
N TRP A 246 -9.88 -9.34 -6.29
CA TRP A 246 -9.42 -9.08 -4.93
C TRP A 246 -10.61 -8.69 -4.04
N ALA A 247 -11.47 -7.78 -4.47
CA ALA A 247 -12.63 -7.38 -3.69
C ALA A 247 -13.61 -8.53 -3.41
N ALA A 248 -13.85 -9.41 -4.39
CA ALA A 248 -14.70 -10.59 -4.22
C ALA A 248 -14.12 -11.60 -3.21
N LEU A 249 -12.80 -11.75 -3.19
CA LEU A 249 -12.09 -12.68 -2.30
C LEU A 249 -11.71 -12.07 -0.95
N ASP A 250 -11.64 -10.75 -0.83
CA ASP A 250 -11.09 -10.07 0.35
C ASP A 250 -11.88 -10.43 1.61
N GLN A 251 -13.18 -10.17 1.58
CA GLN A 251 -14.08 -10.43 2.71
C GLN A 251 -14.29 -11.92 2.96
N SER A 252 -14.30 -12.71 1.89
CA SER A 252 -14.74 -14.11 1.91
C SER A 252 -13.60 -15.11 2.17
N VAL A 253 -12.36 -14.76 1.80
CA VAL A 253 -11.17 -15.62 1.82
C VAL A 253 -9.96 -14.89 2.41
N MET A 254 -9.48 -13.78 1.83
CA MET A 254 -8.17 -13.21 2.18
C MET A 254 -8.10 -12.76 3.65
N GLN A 255 -9.18 -12.17 4.17
CA GLN A 255 -9.26 -11.77 5.58
C GLN A 255 -9.16 -12.95 6.54
N THR A 256 -9.59 -14.15 6.13
CA THR A 256 -9.54 -15.35 6.96
C THR A 256 -8.11 -15.91 7.12
N LEU A 257 -7.17 -15.48 6.27
CA LEU A 257 -5.76 -15.90 6.28
C LEU A 257 -4.88 -15.04 7.22
N VAL A 258 -5.37 -13.86 7.59
CA VAL A 258 -4.64 -12.89 8.42
C VAL A 258 -5.18 -12.81 9.84
N ALA A 259 -4.40 -12.19 10.73
CA ALA A 259 -4.79 -12.00 12.12
C ALA A 259 -6.12 -11.22 12.24
N VAL A 260 -6.97 -11.59 13.20
CA VAL A 260 -8.28 -10.95 13.43
C VAL A 260 -8.18 -9.43 13.55
N SER A 261 -7.09 -8.90 14.13
CA SER A 261 -6.85 -7.46 14.27
C SER A 261 -6.71 -6.68 12.95
N ARG A 262 -6.49 -7.37 11.82
CA ARG A 262 -6.38 -6.77 10.49
C ARG A 262 -7.68 -6.81 9.70
N ARG A 263 -8.63 -7.67 10.07
CA ARG A 263 -9.90 -7.84 9.36
C ARG A 263 -10.75 -6.59 9.51
N GLY A 264 -11.15 -5.99 8.40
CA GLY A 264 -11.89 -4.71 8.40
C GLY A 264 -11.20 -3.59 9.18
N ASN A 265 -9.86 -3.60 9.27
CA ASN A 265 -9.12 -2.57 9.97
C ASN A 265 -9.08 -1.29 9.12
N TYR A 266 -9.22 -0.12 9.77
CA TYR A 266 -9.18 1.20 9.13
C TYR A 266 -8.02 1.36 8.14
N TYR A 267 -6.83 0.87 8.47
CA TYR A 267 -5.60 1.02 7.67
C TYR A 267 -5.52 0.07 6.45
N CYS A 268 -6.48 -0.85 6.30
CA CYS A 268 -6.57 -1.78 5.17
C CYS A 268 -8.02 -2.20 4.89
N MET A 269 -8.93 -1.23 4.85
CA MET A 269 -10.37 -1.51 4.66
C MET A 269 -10.63 -2.17 3.30
N PRO A 270 -11.59 -3.11 3.21
CA PRO A 270 -12.10 -3.54 1.92
C PRO A 270 -12.70 -2.37 1.13
N MET A 271 -12.60 -2.41 -0.19
CA MET A 271 -13.34 -1.48 -1.05
C MET A 271 -14.83 -1.86 -1.07
N SER A 272 -15.71 -0.85 -1.13
CA SER A 272 -17.13 -1.08 -1.41
C SER A 272 -17.33 -1.44 -2.89
N SER A 273 -18.45 -2.07 -3.25
CA SER A 273 -18.74 -2.41 -4.66
C SER A 273 -18.71 -1.18 -5.57
N GLN A 274 -19.27 -0.06 -5.11
CA GLN A 274 -19.24 1.21 -5.86
C GLN A 274 -17.81 1.76 -6.06
N GLU A 275 -16.93 1.57 -5.07
CA GLU A 275 -15.52 1.95 -5.18
C GLU A 275 -14.78 1.03 -6.17
N VAL A 276 -15.04 -0.28 -6.12
CA VAL A 276 -14.51 -1.27 -7.07
C VAL A 276 -14.87 -0.92 -8.51
N ASP A 277 -16.15 -0.64 -8.79
CA ASP A 277 -16.65 -0.32 -10.13
C ASP A 277 -15.97 0.92 -10.69
N ARG A 278 -15.84 1.97 -9.87
CA ARG A 278 -15.20 3.24 -10.27
C ARG A 278 -13.69 3.07 -10.50
N VAL A 279 -13.01 2.33 -9.64
CA VAL A 279 -11.57 2.06 -9.80
C VAL A 279 -11.33 1.23 -11.06
N ALA A 280 -12.10 0.16 -11.27
CA ALA A 280 -12.01 -0.69 -12.44
C ALA A 280 -12.26 0.10 -13.73
N PHE A 281 -13.31 0.94 -13.75
CA PHE A 281 -13.62 1.84 -14.86
C PHE A 281 -12.43 2.75 -15.22
N PHE A 282 -11.81 3.43 -14.25
CA PHE A 282 -10.67 4.31 -14.55
C PHE A 282 -9.43 3.54 -15.01
N LEU A 283 -9.19 2.33 -14.51
CA LEU A 283 -8.10 1.48 -14.96
C LEU A 283 -8.28 1.04 -16.41
N GLU A 284 -9.49 0.58 -16.78
CA GLU A 284 -9.87 0.17 -18.14
C GLU A 284 -9.73 1.31 -19.15
N ASN A 285 -10.10 2.52 -18.74
CA ASN A 285 -9.96 3.73 -19.56
C ASN A 285 -8.54 4.33 -19.55
N GLY A 286 -7.60 3.76 -18.77
CA GLY A 286 -6.23 4.26 -18.66
C GLY A 286 -6.11 5.60 -17.94
N ASN A 287 -7.11 6.01 -17.17
CA ASN A 287 -7.15 7.28 -16.44
C ASN A 287 -6.68 7.11 -14.99
N SER A 288 -5.42 6.73 -14.79
CA SER A 288 -4.84 6.54 -13.46
C SER A 288 -4.79 7.81 -12.62
N ALA A 289 -4.84 8.99 -13.23
CA ALA A 289 -4.88 10.28 -12.53
C ALA A 289 -6.18 10.49 -11.73
N ALA A 290 -7.29 9.89 -12.17
CA ALA A 290 -8.59 10.03 -11.51
C ALA A 290 -8.78 9.08 -10.31
N LEU A 291 -7.89 8.09 -10.11
CA LEU A 291 -8.00 7.12 -9.02
C LEU A 291 -8.03 7.78 -7.63
N GLU A 292 -7.28 8.88 -7.45
CA GLU A 292 -7.25 9.66 -6.20
C GLU A 292 -8.61 10.30 -5.84
N THR A 293 -9.55 10.38 -6.79
CA THR A 293 -10.89 10.93 -6.55
C THR A 293 -11.92 9.88 -6.10
N VAL A 294 -11.59 8.59 -6.24
CA VAL A 294 -12.52 7.49 -5.98
C VAL A 294 -12.03 6.46 -4.97
N THR A 295 -10.73 6.44 -4.67
CA THR A 295 -10.16 5.53 -3.66
C THR A 295 -9.08 6.22 -2.83
N GLN A 296 -8.54 5.53 -1.83
CA GLN A 296 -7.55 6.05 -0.89
C GLN A 296 -6.52 4.97 -0.49
N LYS A 297 -5.42 5.40 0.13
CA LYS A 297 -4.32 4.51 0.53
C LYS A 297 -4.69 3.44 1.56
N TYR A 298 -5.71 3.68 2.39
CA TYR A 298 -6.08 2.79 3.50
C TYR A 298 -7.05 1.67 3.06
N ARG A 299 -6.72 1.02 1.95
CA ARG A 299 -7.47 -0.12 1.41
C ARG A 299 -6.64 -1.39 1.48
N SER A 300 -7.30 -2.54 1.61
CA SER A 300 -6.63 -3.86 1.58
C SER A 300 -5.83 -4.05 0.28
N LEU A 301 -6.33 -3.45 -0.81
CA LEU A 301 -5.64 -3.24 -2.09
C LEU A 301 -5.61 -1.74 -2.40
N ASN A 302 -4.43 -1.14 -2.35
CA ASN A 302 -4.19 0.25 -2.72
C ASN A 302 -3.62 0.34 -4.15
N VAL A 303 -4.40 0.93 -5.06
CA VAL A 303 -4.03 1.07 -6.48
C VAL A 303 -3.35 2.41 -6.80
N LEU A 304 -3.32 3.36 -5.87
CA LEU A 304 -2.74 4.69 -6.09
C LEU A 304 -1.25 4.67 -6.49
N PRO A 305 -0.40 3.75 -5.98
CA PRO A 305 1.00 3.68 -6.39
C PRO A 305 1.20 3.41 -7.89
N PHE A 306 0.19 2.89 -8.59
CA PHE A 306 0.27 2.56 -10.01
C PHE A 306 0.68 3.75 -10.87
N LYS A 307 0.13 4.94 -10.59
CA LYS A 307 0.43 6.18 -11.33
C LYS A 307 1.92 6.55 -11.26
N LYS A 308 2.55 6.32 -10.11
CA LYS A 308 3.93 6.76 -9.83
C LYS A 308 4.96 5.68 -10.16
N ILE A 309 4.70 4.44 -9.73
CA ILE A 309 5.67 3.34 -9.77
C ILE A 309 5.17 2.07 -10.45
N GLY A 310 3.93 2.08 -10.97
CA GLY A 310 3.40 0.95 -11.75
C GLY A 310 3.06 -0.29 -10.92
N THR A 311 2.88 -0.16 -9.62
CA THR A 311 2.55 -1.27 -8.72
C THR A 311 1.15 -1.15 -8.13
N PHE A 312 0.54 -2.26 -7.78
CA PHE A 312 -0.53 -2.31 -6.78
C PHE A 312 0.02 -2.76 -5.42
N GLU A 313 -0.46 -2.15 -4.35
CA GLU A 313 -0.01 -2.43 -2.98
C GLU A 313 -1.06 -3.23 -2.21
N PHE A 314 -0.67 -4.40 -1.73
CA PHE A 314 -1.49 -5.27 -0.89
C PHE A 314 -1.14 -5.02 0.58
N ARG A 315 -2.11 -4.49 1.34
CA ARG A 315 -1.90 -3.97 2.70
C ARG A 315 -2.49 -4.85 3.80
N LEU A 316 -3.13 -5.97 3.46
CA LEU A 316 -3.99 -6.70 4.39
C LEU A 316 -3.22 -7.40 5.54
N HIS A 317 -1.99 -7.86 5.31
CA HIS A 317 -1.27 -8.72 6.25
C HIS A 317 -0.78 -7.96 7.50
N GLN A 318 -0.85 -8.59 8.67
CA GLN A 318 -0.30 -8.04 9.91
C GLN A 318 1.22 -7.93 9.84
N GLY A 319 1.81 -6.97 10.56
CA GLY A 319 3.25 -6.88 10.73
C GLY A 319 3.83 -8.20 11.21
N THR A 320 4.92 -8.63 10.57
CA THR A 320 5.63 -9.84 10.96
C THR A 320 7.09 -9.76 10.55
N LEU A 321 7.97 -10.33 11.38
CA LEU A 321 9.36 -10.57 11.03
C LEU A 321 9.65 -12.07 10.79
N ASN A 322 8.61 -12.89 10.68
CA ASN A 322 8.75 -14.31 10.39
C ASN A 322 8.88 -14.52 8.88
N PHE A 323 10.04 -15.03 8.44
CA PHE A 323 10.34 -15.24 7.03
C PHE A 323 9.32 -16.13 6.32
N SER A 324 8.90 -17.25 6.92
CA SER A 324 7.91 -18.15 6.32
C SER A 324 6.59 -17.44 6.03
N LYS A 325 6.12 -16.56 6.93
CA LYS A 325 4.92 -15.73 6.68
C LYS A 325 5.13 -14.73 5.55
N VAL A 326 6.26 -14.02 5.53
CA VAL A 326 6.58 -13.03 4.48
C VAL A 326 6.68 -13.71 3.11
N LYS A 327 7.50 -14.77 3.01
CA LYS A 327 7.68 -15.56 1.78
C LYS A 327 6.33 -16.06 1.25
N ASN A 328 5.55 -16.75 2.09
CA ASN A 328 4.30 -17.35 1.63
C ASN A 328 3.25 -16.29 1.26
N TRP A 329 3.28 -15.11 1.88
CA TRP A 329 2.41 -13.99 1.50
C TRP A 329 2.81 -13.39 0.16
N VAL A 330 4.11 -13.13 -0.06
CA VAL A 330 4.64 -12.71 -1.36
C VAL A 330 4.26 -13.71 -2.45
N THR A 331 4.53 -15.01 -2.23
CA THR A 331 4.24 -16.06 -3.21
C THR A 331 2.73 -16.13 -3.53
N LEU A 332 1.86 -16.04 -2.53
CA LEU A 332 0.41 -16.03 -2.76
C LEU A 332 -0.04 -14.84 -3.61
N LEU A 333 0.47 -13.63 -3.32
CA LEU A 333 0.09 -12.41 -4.06
C LEU A 333 0.62 -12.41 -5.49
N LEU A 334 1.84 -12.89 -5.72
CA LEU A 334 2.39 -13.02 -7.07
C LEU A 334 1.60 -14.05 -7.88
N ALA A 335 1.24 -15.19 -7.28
CA ALA A 335 0.39 -16.19 -7.93
C ALA A 335 -1.01 -15.65 -8.22
N PHE A 336 -1.59 -14.91 -7.28
CA PHE A 336 -2.89 -14.25 -7.47
C PHE A 336 -2.85 -13.33 -8.69
N VAL A 337 -1.85 -12.42 -8.77
CA VAL A 337 -1.69 -11.53 -9.92
C VAL A 337 -1.39 -12.32 -11.20
N GLN A 338 -0.61 -13.40 -11.14
CA GLN A 338 -0.32 -14.26 -12.29
C GLN A 338 -1.59 -14.91 -12.87
N SER A 339 -2.47 -15.41 -11.99
CA SER A 339 -3.71 -16.09 -12.38
C SER A 339 -4.75 -15.19 -13.08
N MET A 340 -4.47 -13.88 -13.13
CA MET A 340 -5.28 -12.89 -13.84
C MET A 340 -4.94 -12.80 -15.33
N GLY A 341 -3.84 -13.43 -15.76
CA GLY A 341 -3.46 -13.54 -17.17
C GLY A 341 -4.42 -14.39 -18.00
N ASP A 342 -5.10 -15.34 -17.34
CA ASP A 342 -5.92 -16.35 -17.99
C ASP A 342 -7.41 -16.05 -17.81
N GLU A 343 -8.14 -15.88 -18.91
CA GLU A 343 -9.58 -15.56 -18.88
C GLU A 343 -10.42 -16.66 -18.21
N GLN A 344 -11.21 -16.23 -17.22
CA GLN A 344 -12.63 -16.52 -16.96
C GLN A 344 -12.96 -16.34 -15.48
N GLU A 345 -14.04 -15.60 -15.21
CA GLU A 345 -14.68 -15.49 -13.91
C GLU A 345 -15.32 -16.83 -13.53
N ALA A 346 -14.73 -17.53 -12.56
CA ALA A 346 -15.46 -18.54 -11.81
C ALA A 346 -16.01 -17.86 -10.55
N THR A 347 -17.33 -17.77 -10.45
CA THR A 347 -18.02 -17.44 -9.20
C THR A 347 -17.77 -18.57 -8.21
N VAL A 348 -17.13 -18.26 -7.08
CA VAL A 348 -16.81 -19.28 -6.06
C VAL A 348 -17.93 -19.32 -5.03
N GLU A 349 -18.92 -20.18 -5.25
CA GLU A 349 -19.95 -20.54 -4.26
C GLU A 349 -19.36 -21.43 -3.15
N GLY A 350 -19.98 -21.44 -1.97
CA GLY A 350 -19.57 -22.30 -0.84
C GLY A 350 -19.14 -21.54 0.42
N GLY A 351 -18.82 -22.27 1.50
CA GLY A 351 -18.35 -21.73 2.78
C GLY A 351 -16.97 -21.07 2.70
N ALA A 352 -16.55 -20.32 3.72
CA ALA A 352 -15.25 -19.61 3.69
C ALA A 352 -14.04 -20.54 3.50
N VAL A 353 -14.08 -21.74 4.09
CA VAL A 353 -13.05 -22.78 3.92
C VAL A 353 -13.04 -23.32 2.50
N GLU A 354 -14.18 -23.73 1.96
CA GLU A 354 -14.31 -24.24 0.58
C GLU A 354 -13.86 -23.20 -0.46
N ARG A 355 -14.23 -21.93 -0.28
CA ARG A 355 -13.78 -20.84 -1.17
C ARG A 355 -12.27 -20.63 -1.10
N THR A 356 -11.67 -20.84 0.08
CA THR A 356 -10.22 -20.76 0.26
C THR A 356 -9.52 -21.92 -0.41
N GLU A 357 -10.01 -23.14 -0.23
CA GLU A 357 -9.49 -24.33 -0.90
C GLU A 357 -9.56 -24.20 -2.41
N ARG A 358 -10.72 -23.81 -2.96
CA ARG A 358 -10.90 -23.59 -4.40
C ARG A 358 -9.96 -22.52 -4.94
N LEU A 359 -9.79 -21.39 -4.24
CA LEU A 359 -8.80 -20.38 -4.63
C LEU A 359 -7.40 -20.98 -4.69
N LEU A 360 -6.98 -21.67 -3.63
CA LEU A 360 -5.63 -22.24 -3.56
C LEU A 360 -5.41 -23.34 -4.61
N ASP A 361 -6.44 -24.14 -4.92
CA ASP A 361 -6.41 -25.13 -5.98
C ASP A 361 -6.27 -24.49 -7.36
N LEU A 362 -7.06 -23.45 -7.65
CA LEU A 362 -6.92 -22.68 -8.88
C LEU A 362 -5.52 -22.07 -9.02
N LEU A 363 -4.93 -21.59 -7.91
CA LEU A 363 -3.57 -21.07 -7.94
C LEU A 363 -2.53 -22.17 -8.16
N VAL A 364 -2.68 -23.34 -7.54
CA VAL A 364 -1.80 -24.50 -7.76
C VAL A 364 -1.89 -24.99 -9.21
N GLU A 365 -3.08 -25.00 -9.81
CA GLU A 365 -3.30 -25.42 -11.19
C GLU A 365 -2.70 -24.42 -12.20
N LYS A 366 -2.92 -23.12 -11.98
CA LYS A 366 -2.57 -22.07 -12.96
C LYS A 366 -1.19 -21.48 -12.80
N THR A 367 -0.49 -21.78 -11.70
CA THR A 367 0.80 -21.15 -11.40
C THR A 367 1.79 -22.15 -10.82
N PRO A 368 3.10 -21.87 -10.80
CA PRO A 368 4.12 -22.73 -10.17
C PRO A 368 4.00 -22.86 -8.64
N VAL A 369 2.85 -22.54 -8.05
CA VAL A 369 2.59 -22.64 -6.62
C VAL A 369 2.60 -24.10 -6.18
N THR A 370 3.38 -24.39 -5.15
CA THR A 370 3.50 -25.75 -4.60
C THR A 370 2.34 -26.11 -3.65
N GLN A 371 2.05 -27.42 -3.53
CA GLN A 371 1.15 -27.96 -2.51
C GLN A 371 1.51 -27.48 -1.08
N LYS A 372 2.80 -27.24 -0.80
CA LYS A 372 3.28 -26.70 0.47
C LYS A 372 2.69 -25.32 0.79
N LEU A 373 2.47 -24.46 -0.22
CA LEU A 373 1.85 -23.15 -0.02
C LEU A 373 0.37 -23.29 0.33
N LYS A 374 -0.34 -24.20 -0.34
CA LYS A 374 -1.74 -24.53 -0.04
C LYS A 374 -1.86 -24.99 1.42
N THR A 375 -1.09 -26.01 1.81
CA THR A 375 -1.06 -26.53 3.18
C THR A 375 -0.75 -25.45 4.22
N PHE A 376 0.22 -24.56 3.93
CA PHE A 376 0.54 -23.45 4.83
C PHE A 376 -0.67 -22.55 5.08
N TRP A 377 -1.39 -22.12 4.04
CA TRP A 377 -2.51 -21.20 4.19
C TRP A 377 -3.76 -21.83 4.80
N LEU A 378 -4.03 -23.12 4.52
CA LEU A 378 -5.10 -23.85 5.20
C LEU A 378 -4.82 -24.00 6.70
N ASN A 379 -3.62 -24.44 7.07
CA ASN A 379 -3.21 -24.51 8.47
C ASN A 379 -3.27 -23.13 9.14
N ARG A 380 -2.84 -22.09 8.42
CA ARG A 380 -2.90 -20.72 8.93
C ARG A 380 -4.33 -20.27 9.17
N GLN A 381 -5.26 -20.52 8.23
CA GLN A 381 -6.67 -20.17 8.36
C GLN A 381 -7.27 -20.81 9.62
N GLN A 382 -6.96 -22.08 9.89
CA GLN A 382 -7.41 -22.78 11.10
C GLN A 382 -6.84 -22.21 12.41
N GLN A 383 -5.62 -21.67 12.36
CA GLN A 383 -4.98 -21.00 13.51
C GLN A 383 -5.62 -19.65 13.82
N VAL A 384 -5.89 -18.82 12.79
CA VAL A 384 -6.39 -17.44 13.00
C VAL A 384 -7.91 -17.31 12.93
N SER A 385 -8.61 -18.35 12.47
CA SER A 385 -10.06 -18.43 12.43
C SER A 385 -10.56 -19.74 13.07
N PRO A 386 -10.36 -19.96 14.39
CA PRO A 386 -10.72 -21.23 15.02
C PRO A 386 -12.21 -21.59 14.90
N GLN A 387 -13.08 -20.59 14.75
CA GLN A 387 -14.52 -20.78 14.52
C GLN A 387 -14.81 -21.54 13.22
N LEU A 388 -13.93 -21.44 12.21
CA LEU A 388 -14.03 -22.18 10.95
C LEU A 388 -13.64 -23.66 11.09
N ARG A 389 -13.05 -24.09 12.23
CA ARG A 389 -12.78 -25.52 12.50
C ARG A 389 -14.06 -26.36 12.58
N ARG A 390 -15.17 -25.77 13.02
CA ARG A 390 -16.45 -26.48 13.19
C ARG A 390 -17.15 -26.82 11.87
N GLN A 391 -16.78 -26.17 10.77
CA GLN A 391 -17.29 -26.51 9.43
C GLN A 391 -16.45 -27.59 8.72
N ALA A 392 -15.18 -27.76 9.10
CA ALA A 392 -14.29 -28.77 8.53
C ALA A 392 -14.31 -30.13 9.25
N ALA A 393 -14.98 -30.22 10.41
CA ALA A 393 -15.02 -31.42 11.27
C ALA A 393 -15.82 -32.61 10.71
N SER A 394 -16.09 -32.67 9.40
CA SER A 394 -16.43 -33.94 8.73
C SER A 394 -15.19 -34.66 8.16
N THR A 395 -13.98 -34.09 8.28
CA THR A 395 -12.75 -34.77 7.88
C THR A 395 -11.67 -34.66 8.96
N THR A 396 -11.06 -35.80 9.25
CA THR A 396 -10.20 -36.08 10.41
C THR A 396 -8.95 -35.17 10.44
N PRO A 397 -8.52 -34.66 11.61
CA PRO A 397 -7.32 -33.82 11.72
C PRO A 397 -6.04 -34.63 11.46
N ILE A 398 -5.11 -34.07 10.66
CA ILE A 398 -3.73 -34.56 10.55
C ILE A 398 -2.87 -33.86 11.62
N PRO A 399 -2.06 -34.58 12.44
CA PRO A 399 -1.26 -33.97 13.48
C PRO A 399 -0.16 -33.04 12.94
N LEU A 400 -0.01 -31.89 13.60
CA LEU A 400 1.08 -30.94 13.38
C LEU A 400 2.29 -31.35 14.23
N GLU A 401 3.21 -32.12 13.66
CA GLU A 401 4.59 -32.18 14.13
C GLU A 401 5.56 -31.76 13.02
N VAL A 402 6.42 -30.81 13.39
CA VAL A 402 7.63 -30.32 12.69
C VAL A 402 7.42 -29.53 11.38
N ILE A 403 7.44 -28.18 11.44
CA ILE A 403 8.24 -27.24 10.59
C ILE A 403 8.46 -25.93 11.34
#